data_AF-A0A9X0WKA6-F1
#
_entry.id   AF-A0A9X0WKA6-F1
#
_cell.length_a   1.000
_cell.length_b   1.000
_cell.length_c   1.000
_cell.angle_alpha   90.00
_cell.angle_beta   90.00
_cell.angle_gamma   90.00
#
_symmetry.space_group_name_H-M   'P 1'
#
loop_
_entity.id
_entity.type
_entity.pdbx_description
1 polymer ?
#
loop_
_entity_poly.entity_id
_entity_poly.type
_entity_poly.pdbx_seq_one_letter_code
_entity_poly.pdbx_strand_id
1 'polypeptide(L)'
;MRILLILIVAVWGLIALLGFVTTANKSLDAKLTAIYLIVWPILAVALFLNEPVPLWLAVPTFFGFLPWFLAGPHLYEIIRDPSRTRPDELIGIPRAYWKWGGIAAVLLGLLFNGSV
;
A
#
# COMPACT_ATOMS: atom_id res chain seq x y z
N MET A 1 -11.55 23.36 -0.88
CA MET A 1 -11.15 21.99 -0.44
C MET A 1 -11.50 20.90 -1.45
N ARG A 2 -12.74 20.79 -1.96
CA ARG A 2 -13.17 19.69 -2.85
C ARG A 2 -12.32 19.53 -4.13
N ILE A 3 -12.04 20.63 -4.85
CA ILE A 3 -11.23 20.60 -6.08
C ILE A 3 -9.80 20.13 -5.80
N LEU A 4 -9.21 20.58 -4.68
CA LEU A 4 -7.85 20.21 -4.27
C LEU A 4 -7.73 18.70 -4.00
N LEU A 5 -8.72 18.11 -3.33
CA LEU A 5 -8.79 16.67 -3.10
C LEU A 5 -8.97 15.88 -4.40
N ILE A 6 -9.83 16.35 -5.31
CA ILE A 6 -10.00 15.73 -6.62
C ILE A 6 -8.69 15.74 -7.41
N LEU A 7 -7.96 16.85 -7.40
CA LEU A 7 -6.66 16.95 -8.07
C LEU A 7 -5.63 16.00 -7.46
N ILE A 8 -5.56 15.91 -6.13
CA ILE A 8 -4.65 14.98 -5.45
C ILE A 8 -4.95 13.53 -5.85
N VAL A 9 -6.23 13.13 -5.81
CA VAL A 9 -6.65 11.77 -6.17
C VAL A 9 -6.42 11.50 -7.66
N ALA A 10 -6.70 12.46 -8.55
CA ALA A 10 -6.49 12.31 -9.98
C ALA A 10 -4.99 12.20 -10.33
N VAL A 11 -4.15 13.06 -9.77
CA VAL A 11 -2.68 12.99 -9.94
C VAL A 11 -2.15 11.67 -9.41
N TRP A 12 -2.61 11.25 -8.23
CA TRP A 12 -2.23 9.96 -7.67
C TRP A 12 -2.61 8.79 -8.59
N GLY A 13 -3.86 8.76 -9.08
CA GLY A 13 -4.34 7.72 -9.98
C GLY A 13 -3.54 7.67 -11.29
N LEU A 14 -3.21 8.83 -11.85
CA LEU A 14 -2.34 8.93 -13.03
C LEU A 14 -0.93 8.39 -12.77
N ILE A 15 -0.31 8.76 -11.65
CA ILE A 15 1.03 8.27 -11.28
C ILE A 15 1.00 6.74 -11.07
N ALA A 16 -0.04 6.22 -10.43
CA ALA A 16 -0.18 4.80 -10.18
C ALA A 16 -0.38 3.99 -11.47
N LEU A 17 -1.20 4.50 -12.41
CA LEU A 17 -1.38 3.92 -13.75
C LEU A 17 -0.09 3.98 -14.58
N LEU A 18 0.63 5.10 -14.55
CA LEU A 18 1.94 5.25 -15.20
C LEU A 18 2.96 4.27 -14.60
N GLY A 19 2.99 4.12 -13.28
CA GLY A 19 3.80 3.14 -12.58
C GLY A 19 3.48 1.71 -13.01
N PHE A 20 2.21 1.36 -13.18
CA PHE A 20 1.80 0.04 -13.66
C PHE A 20 2.22 -0.22 -15.12
N VAL A 21 1.99 0.73 -16.03
CA VAL A 21 2.36 0.59 -17.45
C VAL A 21 3.87 0.47 -17.62
N THR A 22 4.64 1.30 -16.89
CA THR A 22 6.11 1.29 -16.96
C THR A 22 6.75 0.03 -16.36
N THR A 23 5.99 -0.75 -15.58
CA THR A 23 6.47 -1.95 -14.88
C THR A 23 5.96 -3.27 -15.48
N ALA A 24 5.15 -3.23 -16.53
CA ALA A 24 4.57 -4.41 -17.18
C ALA A 24 5.61 -5.45 -17.63
N ASN A 25 6.78 -4.99 -18.07
CA ASN A 25 7.92 -5.83 -18.49
C ASN A 25 9.09 -5.82 -17.48
N LYS A 26 8.84 -5.42 -16.22
CA LYS A 26 9.87 -5.34 -15.17
C LYS A 26 9.77 -6.51 -14.18
N SER A 27 10.65 -6.51 -13.18
CA SER A 27 10.72 -7.54 -12.13
C SER A 27 9.39 -7.70 -11.39
N LEU A 28 9.20 -8.86 -10.76
CA LEU A 28 7.99 -9.13 -9.95
C LEU A 28 7.82 -8.09 -8.83
N ASP A 29 8.91 -7.66 -8.19
CA ASP A 29 8.88 -6.67 -7.12
C ASP A 29 8.39 -5.30 -7.61
N ALA A 30 8.83 -4.86 -8.79
CA ALA A 30 8.32 -3.65 -9.42
C ALA A 30 6.80 -3.72 -9.69
N LYS A 31 6.31 -4.87 -10.18
CA LYS A 31 4.88 -5.10 -10.41
C LYS A 31 4.08 -5.09 -9.12
N LEU A 32 4.56 -5.78 -8.08
CA LEU A 32 3.90 -5.83 -6.77
C LEU A 32 3.86 -4.44 -6.12
N THR A 33 4.92 -3.66 -6.26
CA THR A 33 4.99 -2.28 -5.78
C THR A 33 4.02 -1.37 -6.50
N ALA A 34 3.93 -1.46 -7.84
CA ALA A 34 2.95 -0.70 -8.63
C ALA A 34 1.50 -1.09 -8.29
N ILE A 35 1.23 -2.39 -8.13
CA ILE A 35 -0.09 -2.89 -7.67
C ILE A 35 -0.41 -2.35 -6.29
N TYR A 36 0.54 -2.40 -5.36
CA TYR A 36 0.33 -1.92 -3.99
C TYR A 36 0.05 -0.43 -3.93
N LEU A 37 0.76 0.36 -4.76
CA LEU A 37 0.50 1.78 -4.92
C LEU A 37 -0.96 2.03 -5.27
N ILE A 38 -1.57 1.24 -6.18
CA ILE A 38 -2.97 1.32 -6.63
C ILE A 38 -3.96 0.77 -5.59
N VAL A 39 -3.71 -0.43 -5.07
CA VAL A 39 -4.69 -1.20 -4.28
C VAL A 39 -4.92 -0.57 -2.92
N TRP A 40 -3.88 -0.04 -2.25
CA TRP A 40 -4.04 0.47 -0.89
C TRP A 40 -5.01 1.67 -0.81
N PRO A 41 -4.96 2.69 -1.69
CA PRO A 41 -5.95 3.78 -1.68
C PRO A 41 -7.36 3.33 -2.04
N ILE A 42 -7.50 2.36 -2.97
CA ILE A 42 -8.81 1.78 -3.28
C ILE A 42 -9.40 1.11 -2.02
N LEU A 43 -8.58 0.35 -1.30
CA LEU A 43 -8.99 -0.26 -0.03
C LEU A 43 -9.37 0.81 1.01
N ALA A 44 -8.55 1.86 1.18
CA ALA A 44 -8.84 2.95 2.11
C ALA A 44 -10.18 3.65 1.79
N VAL A 45 -10.45 3.95 0.51
CA VAL A 45 -11.73 4.52 0.07
C VAL A 45 -12.87 3.55 0.30
N ALA A 46 -12.69 2.26 -0.01
CA ALA A 46 -13.71 1.24 0.21
C ALA A 46 -14.07 1.15 1.70
N LEU A 47 -13.09 1.15 2.61
CA LEU A 47 -13.35 1.16 4.05
C LEU A 47 -14.09 2.42 4.49
N PHE A 48 -13.65 3.60 4.04
CA PHE A 48 -14.32 4.87 4.35
C PHE A 48 -15.80 4.89 3.90
N LEU A 49 -16.12 4.29 2.76
CA LEU A 49 -17.49 4.22 2.26
C LEU A 49 -18.35 3.16 2.97
N ASN A 50 -17.76 2.24 3.73
CA ASN A 50 -18.45 1.14 4.41
C ASN A 50 -18.39 1.28 5.93
N GLU A 51 -18.38 2.51 6.45
CA GLU A 51 -18.48 2.75 7.89
C GLU A 51 -19.83 2.26 8.46
N PRO A 52 -19.86 1.63 9.65
CA PRO A 52 -18.72 1.37 10.55
C PRO A 52 -17.85 0.19 10.09
N VAL A 53 -16.52 0.37 10.15
CA VAL A 53 -15.54 -0.65 9.78
C VAL A 53 -14.99 -1.36 11.04
N PRO A 54 -14.96 -2.70 11.09
CA PRO A 54 -14.35 -3.43 12.21
C PRO A 54 -12.87 -3.07 12.40
N LEU A 55 -12.43 -2.90 13.65
CA LEU A 55 -11.06 -2.48 13.96
C LEU A 55 -10.00 -3.49 13.50
N TRP A 56 -10.32 -4.79 13.48
CA TRP A 56 -9.44 -5.82 12.94
C TRP A 56 -9.13 -5.65 11.45
N LEU A 57 -9.95 -4.87 10.72
CA LEU A 57 -9.75 -4.51 9.31
C LEU A 57 -9.18 -3.09 9.15
N ALA A 58 -9.66 -2.14 9.96
CA ALA A 58 -9.20 -0.75 9.92
C ALA A 58 -7.72 -0.62 10.34
N VAL A 59 -7.31 -1.29 11.41
CA VAL A 59 -5.95 -1.17 11.99
C VAL A 59 -4.88 -1.68 11.01
N PRO A 60 -4.97 -2.88 10.41
CA PRO A 60 -4.01 -3.31 9.38
C PRO A 60 -3.97 -2.39 8.17
N THR A 61 -5.12 -1.89 7.74
CA THR A 61 -5.19 -0.98 6.59
C THR A 61 -4.48 0.34 6.89
N PHE A 62 -4.66 0.89 8.09
CA PHE A 62 -3.95 2.07 8.54
C PHE A 62 -2.43 1.86 8.57
N PHE A 63 -1.96 0.72 9.12
CA PHE A 63 -0.53 0.40 9.10
C PHE A 63 0.04 0.22 7.68
N GLY A 64 -0.79 -0.20 6.72
CA GLY A 64 -0.42 -0.24 5.30
C GLY A 64 -0.08 1.13 4.68
N PHE A 65 -0.47 2.24 5.31
CA PHE A 65 -0.16 3.58 4.83
C PHE A 65 1.34 3.84 4.73
N LEU A 66 2.12 3.43 5.75
CA LEU A 66 3.55 3.70 5.78
C LEU A 66 4.31 2.98 4.65
N PRO A 67 4.11 1.66 4.43
CA PRO A 67 4.61 0.99 3.23
C PRO A 67 4.15 1.65 1.94
N TRP A 68 2.92 2.16 1.88
CA TRP A 68 2.38 2.76 0.66
C TRP A 68 3.08 4.07 0.34
N PHE A 69 3.36 4.87 1.38
CA PHE A 69 4.12 6.10 1.27
C PHE A 69 5.55 5.83 0.76
N LEU A 70 6.17 4.72 1.20
CA LEU A 70 7.52 4.33 0.81
C LEU A 70 7.60 3.56 -0.53
N ALA A 71 6.47 3.09 -1.06
CA ALA A 71 6.40 2.31 -2.29
C ALA A 71 6.85 3.11 -3.54
N GLY A 72 6.61 4.42 -3.58
CA GLY A 72 7.04 5.29 -4.69
C GLY A 72 8.56 5.35 -4.86
N PRO A 73 9.32 5.76 -3.83
CA PRO A 73 10.78 5.72 -3.84
C PRO A 73 11.35 4.34 -4.17
N HIS A 74 10.82 3.27 -3.56
CA HIS A 74 11.24 1.90 -3.85
C HIS A 74 11.06 1.53 -5.32
N LEU A 75 9.88 1.86 -5.89
CA LEU A 75 9.60 1.61 -7.30
C LEU A 75 10.57 2.37 -8.22
N TYR A 76 10.86 3.63 -7.89
CA TYR A 76 11.81 4.45 -8.64
C TYR A 76 13.21 3.83 -8.63
N GLU A 77 13.68 3.33 -7.49
CA GLU A 77 15.00 2.68 -7.39
C GLU A 77 15.09 1.43 -8.27
N ILE A 78 14.08 0.57 -8.27
CA ILE A 78 14.08 -0.67 -9.08
C ILE A 78 13.93 -0.38 -10.57
N ILE A 79 13.13 0.62 -10.94
CA ILE A 79 13.00 1.03 -12.34
C ILE A 79 14.34 1.54 -12.87
N ARG A 80 15.07 2.30 -12.06
CA ARG A 80 16.38 2.87 -12.40
C ARG A 80 17.49 1.81 -12.43
N ASP A 81 17.50 0.91 -11.46
CA ASP A 81 18.50 -0.15 -11.33
C ASP A 81 17.81 -1.47 -10.90
N PRO A 82 17.53 -2.39 -11.84
CA PRO A 82 16.85 -3.64 -11.55
C PRO A 82 17.57 -4.54 -10.53
N SER A 83 18.89 -4.38 -10.35
CA SER A 83 19.68 -5.14 -9.37
C SER A 83 19.34 -4.81 -7.92
N ARG A 84 18.61 -3.71 -7.69
CA ARG A 84 18.08 -3.30 -6.37
C ARG A 84 16.94 -4.16 -5.86
N THR A 85 16.37 -5.02 -6.71
CA THR A 85 15.34 -5.98 -6.28
C THR A 85 15.92 -6.96 -5.26
N ARG A 86 15.24 -7.13 -4.10
CA ARG A 86 15.66 -8.07 -3.05
C ARG A 86 14.67 -9.23 -2.92
N PRO A 87 15.11 -10.50 -3.00
CA PRO A 87 14.19 -11.64 -3.02
C PRO A 87 13.35 -11.84 -1.75
N ASP A 88 13.91 -11.46 -0.60
CA ASP A 88 13.34 -11.63 0.75
C ASP A 88 12.53 -10.41 1.23
N GLU A 89 12.45 -9.38 0.39
CA GLU A 89 11.64 -8.20 0.61
C GLU A 89 10.37 -8.24 -0.25
N LEU A 90 9.41 -7.43 0.16
CA LEU A 90 8.20 -7.12 -0.58
C LEU A 90 8.04 -5.61 -0.49
N ILE A 91 8.13 -4.90 -1.62
CA ILE A 91 7.95 -3.44 -1.66
C ILE A 91 8.97 -2.73 -0.74
N GLY A 92 10.22 -3.21 -0.74
CA GLY A 92 11.32 -2.63 0.04
C GLY A 92 11.26 -2.93 1.54
N ILE A 93 10.35 -3.83 1.96
CA ILE A 93 10.18 -4.22 3.36
C ILE A 93 10.36 -5.74 3.48
N PRO A 94 11.21 -6.22 4.41
CA PRO A 94 11.36 -7.64 4.68
C PRO A 94 10.03 -8.37 4.87
N ARG A 95 9.86 -9.53 4.21
CA ARG A 95 8.62 -10.33 4.29
C ARG A 95 8.24 -10.71 5.72
N ALA A 96 9.23 -10.86 6.60
CA ALA A 96 9.00 -11.12 8.02
C ALA A 96 8.22 -9.98 8.69
N TYR A 97 8.51 -8.72 8.37
CA TYR A 97 7.77 -7.58 8.92
C TYR A 97 6.35 -7.48 8.37
N TRP A 98 6.14 -7.80 7.10
CA TRP A 98 4.78 -7.93 6.56
C TRP A 98 3.96 -8.98 7.29
N LYS A 99 4.55 -10.15 7.53
CA LYS A 99 3.88 -11.27 8.21
C LYS A 99 3.55 -10.92 9.66
N TRP A 100 4.57 -10.57 10.45
CA TRP A 100 4.41 -10.32 11.88
C TRP A 100 3.71 -9.01 12.17
N GLY A 101 3.97 -7.96 11.41
CA GLY A 101 3.28 -6.68 11.50
C GLY A 101 1.80 -6.80 11.14
N GLY A 102 1.47 -7.54 10.07
CA GLY A 102 0.09 -7.83 9.71
C GLY A 102 -0.66 -8.61 10.78
N ILE A 103 -0.06 -9.68 11.31
CA ILE A 103 -0.65 -10.45 12.42
C ILE A 103 -0.85 -9.57 13.64
N ALA A 104 0.17 -8.80 14.05
CA ALA A 104 0.07 -7.90 15.20
C ALA A 104 -1.03 -6.85 15.01
N ALA A 105 -1.16 -6.26 13.82
CA ALA A 105 -2.18 -5.28 13.51
C ALA A 105 -3.60 -5.87 13.57
N VAL A 106 -3.80 -7.09 13.05
CA VAL A 106 -5.10 -7.79 13.15
C VAL A 106 -5.42 -8.11 14.61
N LEU A 107 -4.45 -8.65 15.36
CA LEU A 107 -4.64 -8.96 16.78
C LEU A 107 -4.95 -7.72 17.60
N LEU A 108 -4.24 -6.62 17.38
CA LEU A 108 -4.54 -5.32 18.00
C LEU A 108 -5.97 -4.89 17.67
N GLY A 109 -6.35 -4.93 16.40
CA GLY A 109 -7.71 -4.58 16.00
C GLY A 109 -8.76 -5.49 16.65
N LEU A 110 -8.52 -6.79 16.78
CA LEU A 110 -9.41 -7.74 17.47
C LEU A 110 -9.53 -7.44 18.97
N LEU A 111 -8.40 -7.14 19.64
CA LEU A 111 -8.38 -6.81 21.07
C LEU A 111 -9.22 -5.58 21.39
N PHE A 112 -9.20 -4.57 20.51
CA PHE A 112 -9.94 -3.33 20.71
C PHE A 112 -11.32 -3.32 20.02
N ASN A 113 -11.67 -4.35 19.23
CA ASN A 113 -12.93 -4.40 18.47
C ASN A 113 -14.18 -4.44 19.37
N GLY A 114 -14.06 -4.88 20.62
CA GLY A 114 -15.14 -4.92 21.60
C GLY A 114 -15.16 -3.77 22.61
N SER A 115 -14.28 -2.77 22.45
CA SER A 115 -14.13 -1.63 23.37
C SER A 115 -14.73 -0.31 22.87
N VAL A 116 -15.56 -0.37 21.83
CA VAL A 116 -16.32 0.77 21.27
C VAL A 116 -17.79 0.42 21.20
#